data_AF-A0A2D7XZQ1-F1
#
_entry.id   AF-A0A2D7XZQ1-F1
#
_cell.length_a   1.000
_cell.length_b   1.000
_cell.length_c   1.000
_cell.angle_alpha   90.00
_cell.angle_beta   90.00
_cell.angle_gamma   90.00
#
_symmetry.space_group_name_H-M   'P 1'
#
loop_
_entity.id
_entity.type
_entity.pdbx_description
1 polymer ?
#
loop_
_entity_poly.entity_id
_entity_poly.type
_entity_poly.pdbx_seq_one_letter_code
_entity_poly.pdbx_strand_id
1 'polypeptide(L)'
;MSRNRFPIGAEFRMAVSLRILKAALVPYIPDQITASGETPNTALPPSSPVRKHGFEHDVRAALHLLSNFGTLFCDEPISPHIRSLSRLRDRWAHQQELTEEDVTRFCRIGAELLDILRRDPEARALRQLTTQPDAELANEIEWFRERTHGGILTFEEMQAELGLDDGVQDAVRLHRALIWDAVLSVMLNGTPLCLLTVLSRQDAPSPDETGLPGASFWWVLNLPHDAPLPIRRAAWKSWHADLAGPARDA
;
A
#
# COMPACT_ATOMS: atom_id res chain seq x y z
N MET A 1 27.34 4.31 -11.11
CA MET A 1 27.30 4.31 -9.64
C MET A 1 26.30 3.24 -9.23
N SER A 2 26.77 2.05 -8.84
CA SER A 2 25.88 1.01 -8.29
C SER A 2 25.36 1.53 -6.95
N ARG A 3 24.03 1.73 -6.87
CA ARG A 3 23.33 2.18 -5.68
C ARG A 3 22.65 0.94 -5.08
N ASN A 4 23.42 0.07 -4.42
CA ASN A 4 22.83 -0.94 -3.55
C ASN A 4 21.99 -0.23 -2.46
N ARG A 5 20.69 -0.11 -2.74
CA ARG A 5 19.65 0.53 -1.90
C ARG A 5 18.88 -0.49 -1.07
N PHE A 6 19.36 -1.74 -1.06
CA PHE A 6 18.93 -2.79 -0.17
C PHE A 6 20.03 -3.04 0.88
N PRO A 7 19.67 -3.18 2.16
CA PRO A 7 18.30 -3.18 2.68
C PRO A 7 17.70 -1.77 2.79
N ILE A 8 16.39 -1.66 2.51
CA ILE A 8 15.61 -0.46 2.81
C ILE A 8 15.55 -0.30 4.34
N GLY A 9 15.87 0.89 4.85
CA GLY A 9 15.80 1.15 6.28
C GLY A 9 14.39 0.98 6.87
N ALA A 10 14.33 0.51 8.12
CA ALA A 10 13.13 0.39 8.94
C ALA A 10 12.17 1.59 8.83
N GLU A 11 12.69 2.81 8.82
CA GLU A 11 11.90 4.04 8.75
C GLU A 11 11.01 4.14 7.50
N PHE A 12 11.52 3.71 6.35
CA PHE A 12 10.80 3.79 5.08
C PHE A 12 9.80 2.65 4.93
N ARG A 13 10.17 1.45 5.38
CA ARG A 13 9.22 0.33 5.52
C ARG A 13 8.06 0.71 6.42
N MET A 14 8.33 1.39 7.53
CA MET A 14 7.30 1.89 8.44
C MET A 14 6.41 2.95 7.78
N ALA A 15 7.00 3.93 7.09
CA ALA A 15 6.26 4.97 6.38
C ALA A 15 5.30 4.38 5.32
N VAL A 16 5.77 3.41 4.52
CA VAL A 16 4.94 2.74 3.52
C VAL A 16 3.89 1.85 4.16
N SER A 17 4.22 1.15 5.24
CA SER A 17 3.23 0.35 5.99
C SER A 17 2.07 1.22 6.50
N LEU A 18 2.38 2.42 6.99
CA LEU A 18 1.37 3.40 7.38
C LEU A 18 0.58 3.92 6.18
N ARG A 19 1.20 4.09 5.01
CA ARG A 19 0.48 4.46 3.77
C ARG A 19 -0.51 3.38 3.35
N ILE A 20 -0.11 2.11 3.41
CA ILE A 20 -0.99 0.97 3.10
C ILE A 20 -2.17 0.94 4.08
N LEU A 21 -1.91 1.06 5.39
CA LEU A 21 -2.97 1.15 6.40
C LEU A 21 -3.87 2.37 6.20
N LYS A 22 -3.30 3.53 5.81
CA LYS A 22 -4.09 4.73 5.53
C LYS A 22 -5.06 4.47 4.39
N ALA A 23 -4.56 3.94 3.27
CA ALA A 23 -5.37 3.63 2.09
C ALA A 23 -6.52 2.66 2.43
N ALA A 24 -6.24 1.61 3.20
CA ALA A 24 -7.22 0.59 3.56
C ALA A 24 -8.26 1.08 4.58
N LEU A 25 -7.84 1.84 5.60
CA LEU A 25 -8.67 2.12 6.77
C LEU A 25 -9.40 3.47 6.70
N VAL A 26 -8.78 4.51 6.14
CA VAL A 26 -9.29 5.89 6.25
C VAL A 26 -10.57 6.13 5.47
N PRO A 27 -10.74 5.62 4.24
CA PRO A 27 -12.04 5.70 3.58
C PRO A 27 -13.06 4.75 4.25
N TYR A 28 -12.64 3.51 4.50
CA TYR A 28 -13.53 2.44 4.95
C TYR A 28 -14.18 2.68 6.32
N ILE A 29 -13.39 3.05 7.34
CA ILE A 29 -13.88 3.10 8.73
C ILE A 29 -14.89 4.23 8.97
N PRO A 30 -14.57 5.51 8.63
CA PRO A 30 -15.52 6.61 8.82
C PRO A 30 -16.80 6.43 8.00
N ASP A 31 -16.71 5.87 6.78
CA ASP A 31 -17.87 5.64 5.93
C ASP A 31 -18.82 4.61 6.55
N GLN A 32 -18.30 3.50 7.09
CA GLN A 32 -19.12 2.48 7.75
C GLN A 32 -19.79 3.00 9.04
N ILE A 33 -19.07 3.80 9.85
CA ILE A 33 -19.64 4.44 11.05
C ILE A 33 -20.75 5.42 10.65
N THR A 34 -20.53 6.19 9.58
CA THR A 34 -21.56 7.10 9.07
C THR A 34 -22.78 6.33 8.55
N ALA A 35 -22.57 5.22 7.86
CA ALA A 35 -23.63 4.34 7.38
C ALA A 35 -24.42 3.69 8.52
N SER A 36 -23.82 3.47 9.69
CA SER A 36 -24.52 3.00 10.90
C SER A 36 -25.29 4.10 11.63
N GLY A 37 -25.30 5.34 11.13
CA GLY A 37 -25.98 6.49 11.73
C GLY A 37 -25.18 7.22 12.81
N GLU A 38 -23.91 6.87 13.00
CA GLU A 38 -23.01 7.49 13.98
C GLU A 38 -22.15 8.57 13.33
N THR A 39 -21.58 9.48 14.12
CA THR A 39 -20.68 10.52 13.61
C THR A 39 -19.22 10.20 13.95
N PRO A 40 -18.34 9.87 12.98
CA PRO A 40 -16.95 9.50 13.27
C PRO A 40 -16.20 10.56 14.07
N ASN A 41 -16.34 11.84 13.69
CA ASN A 41 -15.59 12.93 14.32
C ASN A 41 -15.90 13.15 15.81
N THR A 42 -17.12 12.83 16.26
CA THR A 42 -17.51 13.01 17.67
C THR A 42 -16.92 11.93 18.57
N ALA A 43 -16.64 10.75 18.01
CA ALA A 43 -16.03 9.63 18.71
C ALA A 43 -14.50 9.74 18.85
N LEU A 44 -13.86 10.70 18.18
CA LEU A 44 -12.44 10.98 18.36
C LEU A 44 -12.18 11.78 19.66
N PRO A 45 -11.00 11.62 20.29
CA PRO A 45 -10.66 12.37 21.50
C PRO A 45 -10.67 13.88 21.23
N PRO A 46 -10.99 14.73 22.23
CA PRO A 46 -10.97 16.18 22.07
C PRO A 46 -9.62 16.75 21.60
N SER A 47 -8.52 16.06 21.92
CA SER A 47 -7.16 16.41 21.50
C SER A 47 -6.81 15.98 20.07
N SER A 48 -7.68 15.24 19.38
CA SER A 48 -7.43 14.77 18.02
C SER A 48 -7.35 15.96 17.04
N PRO A 49 -6.29 16.07 16.22
CA PRO A 49 -6.19 17.11 15.19
C PRO A 49 -7.33 17.07 14.17
N VAL A 50 -7.84 15.89 13.84
CA VAL A 50 -9.03 15.72 12.98
C VAL A 50 -10.24 16.45 13.59
N ARG A 51 -10.50 16.24 14.88
CA ARG A 51 -11.62 16.86 15.59
C ARG A 51 -11.40 18.34 15.89
N LYS A 52 -10.17 18.72 16.27
CA LYS A 52 -9.84 20.08 16.73
C LYS A 52 -9.58 21.07 15.59
N HIS A 53 -8.95 20.60 14.51
CA HIS A 53 -8.47 21.42 13.40
C HIS A 53 -9.09 21.05 12.05
N GLY A 54 -9.96 20.04 12.01
CA GLY A 54 -10.60 19.61 10.75
C GLY A 54 -9.63 18.95 9.77
N PHE A 55 -8.52 18.41 10.25
CA PHE A 55 -7.58 17.68 9.38
C PHE A 55 -8.22 16.39 8.85
N GLU A 56 -7.70 15.93 7.71
CA GLU A 56 -8.06 14.61 7.17
C GLU A 56 -7.81 13.50 8.19
N HIS A 57 -8.67 12.48 8.16
CA HIS A 57 -8.45 11.27 8.93
C HIS A 57 -7.10 10.63 8.56
N ASP A 58 -6.35 10.25 9.59
CA ASP A 58 -5.10 9.52 9.48
C ASP A 58 -5.23 8.11 10.09
N VAL A 59 -4.16 7.33 10.01
CA VAL A 59 -4.12 5.97 10.59
C VAL A 59 -4.41 6.01 12.10
N ARG A 60 -3.98 7.06 12.81
CA ARG A 60 -4.24 7.20 14.24
C ARG A 60 -5.73 7.35 14.54
N ALA A 61 -6.41 8.24 13.82
CA ALA A 61 -7.83 8.45 13.94
C ALA A 61 -8.61 7.19 13.58
N ALA A 62 -8.26 6.53 12.46
CA ALA A 62 -8.89 5.30 12.01
C ALA A 62 -8.77 4.16 13.04
N LEU A 63 -7.58 3.94 13.61
CA LEU A 63 -7.36 2.95 14.68
C LEU A 63 -8.13 3.28 15.96
N HIS A 64 -8.29 4.56 16.30
CA HIS A 64 -9.09 4.97 17.45
C HIS A 64 -10.57 4.69 17.23
N LEU A 65 -11.10 5.06 16.06
CA LEU A 65 -12.48 4.75 15.69
C LEU A 65 -12.73 3.24 15.71
N LEU A 66 -11.81 2.45 15.16
CA LEU A 66 -11.89 1.00 15.20
C LEU A 66 -11.90 0.44 16.62
N SER A 67 -11.19 1.08 17.55
CA SER A 67 -11.21 0.69 18.97
C SER A 67 -12.56 0.94 19.62
N ASN A 68 -13.28 1.99 19.21
CA ASN A 68 -14.56 2.38 19.81
C ASN A 68 -15.74 1.64 19.16
N PHE A 69 -15.62 1.33 17.87
CA PHE A 69 -16.70 0.75 17.05
C PHE A 69 -16.36 -0.64 16.50
N GLY A 70 -15.40 -1.35 17.08
CA GLY A 70 -14.87 -2.61 16.52
C GLY A 70 -15.94 -3.64 16.15
N THR A 71 -17.00 -3.74 16.96
CA THR A 71 -18.16 -4.62 16.74
C THR A 71 -18.96 -4.31 15.48
N LEU A 72 -18.84 -3.12 14.88
CA LEU A 72 -19.45 -2.81 13.59
C LEU A 72 -18.72 -3.48 12.42
N PHE A 73 -17.46 -3.87 12.62
CA PHE A 73 -16.58 -4.35 11.55
C PHE A 73 -16.31 -5.84 11.62
N CYS A 74 -16.23 -6.40 12.83
CA CYS A 74 -15.98 -7.83 13.03
C CYS A 74 -16.43 -8.29 14.42
N ASP A 75 -16.75 -9.58 14.53
CA ASP A 75 -17.03 -10.25 15.80
C ASP A 75 -15.76 -10.62 16.57
N GLU A 76 -14.61 -10.61 15.89
CA GLU A 76 -13.32 -10.98 16.46
C GLU A 76 -12.71 -9.86 17.32
N PRO A 77 -12.01 -10.20 18.42
CA PRO A 77 -11.37 -9.20 19.28
C PRO A 77 -10.14 -8.56 18.61
N ILE A 78 -10.33 -7.38 18.01
CA ILE A 78 -9.26 -6.61 17.34
C ILE A 78 -8.44 -5.70 18.26
N SER A 79 -8.88 -5.47 19.50
CA SER A 79 -8.22 -4.59 20.48
C SER A 79 -6.72 -4.90 20.72
N PRO A 80 -6.25 -6.16 20.74
CA PRO A 80 -4.81 -6.46 20.83
C PRO A 80 -4.00 -5.95 19.64
N HIS A 81 -4.53 -6.08 18.42
CA HIS A 81 -3.90 -5.59 17.19
C HIS A 81 -3.82 -4.07 17.21
N ILE A 82 -4.94 -3.39 17.50
CA ILE A 82 -5.03 -1.93 17.55
C ILE A 82 -4.05 -1.34 18.57
N ARG A 83 -3.96 -1.91 19.77
CA ARG A 83 -3.01 -1.45 20.81
C ARG A 83 -1.57 -1.59 20.35
N SER A 84 -1.21 -2.73 19.75
CA SER A 84 0.14 -2.98 19.27
C SER A 84 0.54 -2.03 18.14
N LEU A 85 -0.35 -1.86 17.14
CA LEU A 85 -0.15 -0.93 16.03
C LEU A 85 -0.04 0.51 16.52
N SER A 86 -0.94 0.94 17.41
CA SER A 86 -0.94 2.30 17.97
C SER A 86 0.38 2.60 18.69
N ARG A 87 0.87 1.67 19.51
CA ARG A 87 2.15 1.83 20.23
C ARG A 87 3.33 1.98 19.27
N LEU A 88 3.45 1.13 18.26
CA LEU A 88 4.56 1.18 17.30
C LEU A 88 4.50 2.43 16.41
N ARG A 89 3.30 2.82 15.95
CA ARG A 89 3.08 4.10 15.26
C ARG A 89 3.48 5.28 16.13
N ASP A 90 3.06 5.30 17.40
CA ASP A 90 3.39 6.40 18.31
C ASP A 90 4.89 6.50 18.55
N ARG A 91 5.60 5.39 18.75
CA ARG A 91 7.07 5.39 18.83
C ARG A 91 7.69 6.04 17.59
N TRP A 92 7.25 5.62 16.40
CA TRP A 92 7.73 6.20 15.14
C TRP A 92 7.42 7.70 15.00
N ALA A 93 6.19 8.12 15.33
CA ALA A 93 5.76 9.52 15.24
C ALA A 93 6.55 10.45 16.20
N HIS A 94 7.01 9.92 17.34
CA HIS A 94 7.88 10.63 18.28
C HIS A 94 9.37 10.46 17.96
N GLN A 95 9.72 9.98 16.76
CA GLN A 95 11.10 9.77 16.30
C GLN A 95 11.92 8.88 17.24
N GLN A 96 11.26 7.94 17.93
CA GLN A 96 11.95 6.92 18.72
C GLN A 96 12.48 5.85 17.76
N GLU A 97 13.67 5.34 18.06
CA GLU A 97 14.29 4.29 17.26
C GLU A 97 13.40 3.05 17.21
N LEU A 98 13.16 2.57 15.98
CA LEU A 98 12.49 1.31 15.69
C LEU A 98 13.49 0.34 15.07
N THR A 99 13.50 -0.89 15.57
CA THR A 99 14.31 -1.96 14.98
C THR A 99 13.64 -2.54 13.74
N GLU A 100 14.40 -3.27 12.92
CA GLU A 100 13.84 -4.05 11.81
C GLU A 100 12.78 -5.07 12.28
N GLU A 101 12.95 -5.61 13.49
CA GLU A 101 11.98 -6.51 14.12
C GLU A 101 10.68 -5.78 14.49
N ASP A 102 10.77 -4.56 15.05
CA ASP A 102 9.62 -3.73 15.37
C ASP A 102 8.77 -3.45 14.11
N VAL A 103 9.42 -3.12 12.99
CA VAL A 103 8.72 -2.84 11.72
C VAL A 103 8.15 -4.11 11.10
N THR A 104 8.89 -5.22 11.14
CA THR A 104 8.39 -6.53 10.68
C THR A 104 7.16 -6.96 11.47
N ARG A 105 7.18 -6.75 12.80
CA ARG A 105 6.03 -6.96 13.67
C ARG A 105 4.87 -6.03 13.34
N PHE A 106 5.14 -4.76 13.05
CA PHE A 106 4.11 -3.80 12.62
C PHE A 106 3.40 -4.27 11.35
N CYS A 107 4.16 -4.65 10.32
CA CYS A 107 3.62 -5.18 9.07
C CYS A 107 2.76 -6.43 9.28
N ARG A 108 3.23 -7.38 10.09
CA ARG A 108 2.50 -8.63 10.38
C ARG A 108 1.17 -8.36 11.09
N ILE A 109 1.20 -7.58 12.17
CA ILE A 109 -0.02 -7.24 12.94
C ILE A 109 -0.99 -6.42 12.07
N GLY A 110 -0.46 -5.53 11.22
CA GLY A 110 -1.25 -4.75 10.29
C GLY A 110 -1.94 -5.66 9.26
N ALA A 111 -1.23 -6.63 8.70
CA ALA A 111 -1.80 -7.61 7.79
C ALA A 111 -2.91 -8.43 8.47
N GLU A 112 -2.64 -8.98 9.65
CA GLU A 112 -3.64 -9.74 10.44
C GLU A 112 -4.91 -8.92 10.69
N LEU A 113 -4.76 -7.65 11.08
CA LEU A 113 -5.91 -6.75 11.25
C LEU A 113 -6.68 -6.55 9.94
N LEU A 114 -5.98 -6.33 8.83
CA LEU A 114 -6.60 -6.13 7.52
C LEU A 114 -7.31 -7.40 7.02
N ASP A 115 -6.79 -8.59 7.30
CA ASP A 115 -7.47 -9.86 6.99
C ASP A 115 -8.80 -9.97 7.76
N ILE A 116 -8.81 -9.65 9.06
CA ILE A 116 -10.03 -9.63 9.88
C ILE A 116 -11.07 -8.67 9.27
N LEU A 117 -10.61 -7.52 8.75
CA LEU A 117 -11.44 -6.51 8.10
C LEU A 117 -11.75 -6.82 6.62
N ARG A 118 -11.34 -7.98 6.09
CA ARG A 118 -11.52 -8.41 4.69
C ARG A 118 -10.91 -7.44 3.67
N ARG A 119 -9.73 -6.91 3.99
CA ARG A 119 -8.91 -6.00 3.16
C ARG A 119 -7.72 -6.76 2.58
N ASP A 120 -7.99 -7.88 1.94
CA ASP A 120 -6.98 -8.86 1.51
C ASP A 120 -5.86 -8.28 0.62
N PRO A 121 -6.14 -7.39 -0.36
CA PRO A 121 -5.10 -6.84 -1.22
C PRO A 121 -4.06 -6.01 -0.46
N GLU A 122 -4.49 -5.18 0.49
CA GLU A 122 -3.61 -4.38 1.34
C GLU A 122 -2.93 -5.23 2.43
N ALA A 123 -3.62 -6.25 2.97
CA ALA A 123 -3.02 -7.23 3.88
C ALA A 123 -1.85 -7.97 3.20
N ARG A 124 -2.06 -8.40 1.94
CA ARG A 124 -1.01 -9.04 1.13
C ARG A 124 0.18 -8.12 0.91
N ALA A 125 -0.04 -6.85 0.62
CA ALA A 125 1.04 -5.87 0.47
C ALA A 125 1.86 -5.73 1.76
N LEU A 126 1.23 -5.65 2.93
CA LEU A 126 1.92 -5.62 4.22
C LEU A 126 2.73 -6.88 4.49
N ARG A 127 2.19 -8.07 4.19
CA ARG A 127 2.94 -9.34 4.33
C ARG A 127 4.19 -9.35 3.48
N GLN A 128 4.15 -8.81 2.25
CA GLN A 128 5.36 -8.76 1.41
C GLN A 128 6.45 -7.85 1.99
N LEU A 129 6.10 -6.89 2.84
CA LEU A 129 7.08 -6.05 3.53
C LEU A 129 7.75 -6.76 4.71
N THR A 130 7.32 -7.94 5.15
CA THR A 130 7.95 -8.66 6.28
C THR A 130 9.23 -9.40 5.89
N THR A 131 9.44 -9.62 4.59
CA THR A 131 10.55 -10.42 4.07
C THR A 131 11.20 -9.66 2.93
N GLN A 132 12.53 -9.57 2.94
CA GLN A 132 13.26 -8.94 1.85
C GLN A 132 13.07 -9.71 0.54
N PRO A 133 13.07 -9.02 -0.61
CA PRO A 133 13.08 -9.67 -1.90
C PRO A 133 14.42 -10.40 -2.09
N ASP A 134 14.40 -11.38 -2.98
CA ASP A 134 15.60 -12.05 -3.45
C ASP A 134 16.55 -11.02 -4.09
N ALA A 135 17.84 -11.07 -3.73
CA ALA A 135 18.79 -10.03 -4.11
C ALA A 135 19.07 -10.03 -5.62
N GLU A 136 19.06 -11.21 -6.26
CA GLU A 136 19.22 -11.34 -7.71
C GLU A 136 18.04 -10.69 -8.43
N LEU A 137 16.80 -11.04 -8.06
CA LEU A 137 15.60 -10.42 -8.62
C LEU A 137 15.54 -8.92 -8.36
N ALA A 138 15.97 -8.44 -7.19
CA ALA A 138 16.01 -7.00 -6.91
C ALA A 138 16.97 -6.25 -7.85
N ASN A 139 18.12 -6.85 -8.19
CA ASN A 139 19.06 -6.29 -9.17
C ASN A 139 18.49 -6.31 -10.59
N GLU A 140 17.78 -7.38 -10.97
CA GLU A 140 17.12 -7.47 -12.28
C GLU A 140 16.04 -6.43 -12.45
N ILE A 141 15.26 -6.16 -11.41
CA ILE A 141 14.25 -5.08 -11.40
C ILE A 141 14.91 -3.70 -11.55
N GLU A 142 16.05 -3.45 -10.89
CA GLU A 142 16.80 -2.21 -11.07
C GLU A 142 17.32 -2.08 -12.50
N TRP A 143 17.87 -3.16 -13.05
CA TRP A 143 18.31 -3.19 -14.45
C TRP A 143 17.16 -2.96 -15.43
N PHE A 144 16.00 -3.59 -15.20
CA PHE A 144 14.82 -3.44 -16.03
C PHE A 144 14.34 -1.99 -16.03
N ARG A 145 14.30 -1.34 -14.87
CA ARG A 145 13.97 0.08 -14.72
C ARG A 145 14.87 1.00 -15.55
N GLU A 146 16.16 0.70 -15.63
CA GLU A 146 17.11 1.51 -16.40
C GLU A 146 16.95 1.34 -17.92
N ARG A 147 16.49 0.16 -18.35
CA ARG A 147 16.39 -0.22 -19.76
C ARG A 147 15.03 0.08 -20.38
N THR A 148 13.96 -0.05 -19.61
CA THR A 148 12.60 0.12 -20.10
C THR A 148 12.22 1.60 -20.06
N HIS A 149 12.06 2.22 -21.23
CA HIS A 149 11.66 3.62 -21.38
C HIS A 149 10.17 3.89 -21.07
N GLY A 150 9.63 3.30 -19.99
CA GLY A 150 8.30 3.62 -19.47
C GLY A 150 7.12 2.93 -20.17
N GLY A 151 7.33 1.76 -20.78
CA GLY A 151 6.22 0.94 -21.25
C GLY A 151 5.42 0.34 -20.10
N ILE A 152 4.08 0.38 -20.20
CA ILE A 152 3.19 -0.41 -19.33
C ILE A 152 3.24 -1.86 -19.80
N LEU A 153 3.42 -2.79 -18.86
CA LEU A 153 3.36 -4.23 -19.06
C LEU A 153 2.27 -4.85 -18.20
N THR A 154 1.80 -6.01 -18.58
CA THR A 154 1.06 -6.91 -17.69
C THR A 154 2.01 -7.61 -16.71
N PHE A 155 1.46 -8.26 -15.68
CA PHE A 155 2.28 -8.99 -14.72
C PHE A 155 3.01 -10.16 -15.38
N GLU A 156 2.36 -10.83 -16.33
CA GLU A 156 2.88 -11.96 -17.10
C GLU A 156 3.99 -11.51 -18.05
N GLU A 157 3.82 -10.37 -18.72
CA GLU A 157 4.87 -9.76 -19.56
C GLU A 157 6.08 -9.37 -18.71
N MET A 158 5.86 -8.82 -17.50
CA MET A 158 6.93 -8.51 -16.57
C MET A 158 7.68 -9.77 -16.10
N GLN A 159 6.98 -10.88 -15.85
CA GLN A 159 7.61 -12.17 -15.55
C GLN A 159 8.47 -12.66 -16.72
N ALA A 160 7.95 -12.61 -17.94
CA ALA A 160 8.66 -13.04 -19.13
C ALA A 160 9.93 -12.20 -19.39
N GLU A 161 9.85 -10.88 -19.24
CA GLU A 161 11.00 -9.96 -19.39
C GLU A 161 12.08 -10.21 -18.33
N LEU A 162 11.70 -10.64 -17.13
CA LEU A 162 12.61 -10.99 -16.04
C LEU A 162 13.03 -12.47 -16.06
N GLY A 163 12.61 -13.26 -17.05
CA GLY A 163 12.95 -14.68 -17.15
C GLY A 163 12.41 -15.54 -15.99
N LEU A 164 11.31 -15.11 -15.36
CA LEU A 164 10.64 -15.83 -14.28
C LEU A 164 9.66 -16.87 -14.85
N ASP A 165 9.52 -18.01 -14.16
CA ASP A 165 8.57 -19.04 -14.55
C ASP A 165 7.12 -18.59 -14.25
N ASP A 166 6.15 -19.17 -14.95
CA ASP A 166 4.69 -18.98 -14.71
C ASP A 166 4.19 -19.76 -13.47
N GLY A 167 5.04 -19.81 -12.44
CA GLY A 167 4.78 -20.52 -11.19
C GLY A 167 4.28 -19.59 -10.09
N VAL A 168 3.43 -20.12 -9.20
CA VAL A 168 2.93 -19.40 -8.01
C VAL A 168 4.08 -18.82 -7.17
N GLN A 169 5.20 -19.55 -7.05
CA GLN A 169 6.35 -19.10 -6.28
C GLN A 169 7.00 -17.86 -6.90
N ASP A 170 7.20 -17.83 -8.21
CA ASP A 170 7.83 -16.71 -8.90
C ASP A 170 6.89 -15.50 -9.00
N ALA A 171 5.59 -15.72 -9.16
CA ALA A 171 4.60 -14.64 -9.03
C ALA A 171 4.65 -14.00 -7.63
N VAL A 172 4.79 -14.79 -6.56
CA VAL A 172 4.95 -14.27 -5.19
C VAL A 172 6.27 -13.52 -5.04
N ARG A 173 7.38 -14.03 -5.61
CA ARG A 173 8.70 -13.36 -5.61
C ARG A 173 8.64 -12.02 -6.33
N LEU A 174 8.09 -11.98 -7.53
CA LEU A 174 7.94 -10.74 -8.31
C LEU A 174 7.05 -9.74 -7.58
N HIS A 175 5.89 -10.16 -7.09
CA HIS A 175 4.99 -9.27 -6.34
C HIS A 175 5.68 -8.69 -5.10
N ARG A 176 6.49 -9.49 -4.39
CA ARG A 176 7.29 -8.98 -3.26
C ARG A 176 8.26 -7.91 -3.73
N ALA A 177 9.03 -8.20 -4.77
CA ALA A 177 10.05 -7.30 -5.27
C ALA A 177 9.45 -5.99 -5.80
N LEU A 178 8.28 -6.03 -6.45
CA LEU A 178 7.52 -4.85 -6.86
C LEU A 178 7.00 -4.00 -5.69
N ILE A 179 6.60 -4.61 -4.57
CA ILE A 179 6.21 -3.87 -3.35
C ILE A 179 7.44 -3.18 -2.75
N TRP A 180 8.59 -3.85 -2.67
CA TRP A 180 9.82 -3.25 -2.17
C TRP A 180 10.35 -2.15 -3.09
N ASP A 181 10.24 -2.34 -4.40
CA ASP A 181 10.52 -1.31 -5.40
C ASP A 181 9.63 -0.07 -5.22
N ALA A 182 8.34 -0.28 -4.93
CA ALA A 182 7.43 0.81 -4.63
C ALA A 182 7.86 1.59 -3.37
N VAL A 183 8.41 0.91 -2.35
CA VAL A 183 8.98 1.58 -1.18
C VAL A 183 10.15 2.48 -1.60
N LEU A 184 11.11 1.95 -2.35
CA LEU A 184 12.25 2.76 -2.84
C LEU A 184 11.78 3.94 -3.69
N SER A 185 10.81 3.72 -4.57
CA SER A 185 10.28 4.76 -5.45
C SER A 185 9.63 5.90 -4.65
N VAL A 186 8.86 5.57 -3.61
CA VAL A 186 8.29 6.57 -2.69
C VAL A 186 9.39 7.34 -1.96
N MET A 187 10.47 6.69 -1.54
CA MET A 187 11.60 7.35 -0.86
C MET A 187 12.34 8.35 -1.75
N LEU A 188 12.45 8.00 -3.03
CA LEU A 188 13.35 8.66 -3.97
C LEU A 188 12.62 9.59 -4.94
N ASN A 189 11.31 9.78 -4.73
CA ASN A 189 10.40 10.46 -5.66
C ASN A 189 10.51 9.91 -7.09
N GLY A 190 10.66 8.59 -7.21
CA GLY A 190 10.74 7.87 -8.48
C GLY A 190 9.40 7.25 -8.88
N THR A 191 9.37 6.75 -10.11
CA THR A 191 8.22 6.00 -10.65
C THR A 191 8.23 4.56 -10.13
N PRO A 192 7.23 4.10 -9.36
CA PRO A 192 7.17 2.72 -8.89
C PRO A 192 6.81 1.77 -10.04
N LEU A 193 7.58 0.69 -10.21
CA LEU A 193 7.38 -0.26 -11.30
C LEU A 193 6.06 -1.04 -11.17
N CYS A 194 5.56 -1.23 -9.94
CA CYS A 194 4.27 -1.86 -9.73
C CYS A 194 3.09 -1.09 -10.36
N LEU A 195 3.27 0.19 -10.64
CA LEU A 195 2.30 0.97 -11.40
C LEU A 195 2.49 0.80 -12.90
N LEU A 196 3.65 0.35 -13.37
CA LEU A 196 3.82 -0.09 -14.77
C LEU A 196 3.32 -1.51 -15.01
N THR A 197 2.92 -2.25 -13.96
CA THR A 197 2.29 -3.58 -14.08
C THR A 197 0.76 -3.49 -13.98
N VAL A 198 0.06 -3.78 -15.08
CA VAL A 198 -1.41 -3.69 -15.19
C VAL A 198 -2.07 -5.07 -15.31
N LEU A 199 -3.36 -5.10 -15.02
CA LEU A 199 -4.21 -6.28 -15.19
C LEU A 199 -4.37 -6.60 -16.68
N SER A 200 -4.09 -7.86 -17.03
CA SER A 200 -4.48 -8.42 -18.32
C SER A 200 -6.02 -8.54 -18.40
N ARG A 201 -6.53 -8.82 -19.60
CA ARG A 201 -7.97 -9.06 -19.80
C ARG A 201 -8.48 -10.28 -19.02
N GLN A 202 -7.62 -11.26 -18.76
CA GLN A 202 -8.00 -12.50 -18.07
C GLN A 202 -8.07 -12.31 -16.55
N ASP A 203 -7.27 -11.40 -16.01
CA ASP A 203 -7.15 -11.15 -14.56
C ASP A 203 -8.04 -10.01 -14.08
N ALA A 204 -8.54 -9.19 -15.01
CA ALA A 204 -9.43 -8.08 -14.69
C ALA A 204 -10.78 -8.61 -14.16
N PRO A 205 -11.24 -8.19 -12.97
CA PRO A 205 -12.54 -8.60 -12.41
C PRO A 205 -13.72 -8.24 -13.33
N SER A 206 -13.55 -7.20 -14.14
CA SER A 206 -14.45 -6.81 -15.21
C SER A 206 -13.67 -6.27 -16.40
N PRO A 207 -14.24 -6.27 -17.63
CA PRO A 207 -13.57 -5.71 -18.80
C PRO A 207 -13.14 -4.25 -18.61
N ASP A 208 -13.87 -3.51 -17.78
CA ASP A 208 -13.60 -2.11 -17.44
C ASP A 208 -12.36 -1.90 -16.55
N GLU A 209 -11.82 -2.96 -15.95
CA GLU A 209 -10.60 -2.91 -15.14
C GLU A 209 -9.34 -3.34 -15.90
N THR A 210 -9.47 -3.76 -17.15
CA THR A 210 -8.31 -4.10 -18.00
C THR A 210 -7.41 -2.87 -18.18
N GLY A 211 -6.10 -3.05 -18.02
CA GLY A 211 -5.12 -1.96 -18.13
C GLY A 211 -5.02 -1.06 -16.90
N LEU A 212 -5.66 -1.42 -15.78
CA LEU A 212 -5.46 -0.79 -14.48
C LEU A 212 -4.43 -1.56 -13.63
N PRO A 213 -3.78 -0.92 -12.65
CA PRO A 213 -2.90 -1.62 -11.71
C PRO A 213 -3.63 -2.72 -10.94
N GLY A 214 -2.88 -3.77 -10.58
CA GLY A 214 -3.37 -4.84 -9.72
C GLY A 214 -3.87 -4.33 -8.36
N ALA A 215 -4.86 -5.04 -7.78
CA ALA A 215 -5.55 -4.63 -6.55
C ALA A 215 -4.60 -4.27 -5.39
N SER A 216 -3.49 -5.01 -5.24
CA SER A 216 -2.49 -4.82 -4.19
C SER A 216 -1.58 -3.60 -4.37
N PHE A 217 -1.74 -2.79 -5.43
CA PHE A 217 -0.90 -1.63 -5.72
C PHE A 217 -1.63 -0.28 -5.61
N TRP A 218 -2.96 -0.25 -5.41
CA TRP A 218 -3.72 1.00 -5.32
C TRP A 218 -3.27 1.92 -4.17
N TRP A 219 -2.72 1.36 -3.10
CA TRP A 219 -2.15 2.14 -1.99
C TRP A 219 -1.01 3.07 -2.44
N VAL A 220 -0.33 2.75 -3.54
CA VAL A 220 0.71 3.60 -4.12
C VAL A 220 0.11 4.92 -4.61
N LEU A 221 -1.15 4.91 -5.05
CA LEU A 221 -1.93 6.11 -5.43
C LEU A 221 -2.80 6.63 -4.28
N ASN A 222 -2.55 6.22 -3.04
CA ASN A 222 -3.34 6.55 -1.84
C ASN A 222 -4.82 6.14 -1.93
N LEU A 223 -5.13 5.11 -2.72
CA LEU A 223 -6.49 4.60 -2.85
C LEU A 223 -6.61 3.20 -2.25
N PRO A 224 -7.76 2.88 -1.64
CA PRO A 224 -8.10 1.49 -1.34
C PRO A 224 -8.34 0.71 -2.65
N HIS A 225 -8.16 -0.61 -2.60
CA HIS A 225 -8.37 -1.46 -3.79
C HIS A 225 -9.80 -1.42 -4.35
N ASP A 226 -10.79 -1.21 -3.48
CA ASP A 226 -12.22 -1.15 -3.78
C ASP A 226 -12.75 0.27 -3.94
N ALA A 227 -11.87 1.27 -4.08
CA ALA A 227 -12.29 2.62 -4.45
C ALA A 227 -13.18 2.58 -5.72
N PRO A 228 -14.22 3.42 -5.80
CA PRO A 228 -15.09 3.49 -6.97
C PRO A 228 -14.29 3.58 -8.27
N LEU A 229 -14.67 2.79 -9.27
CA LEU A 229 -13.95 2.69 -10.54
C LEU A 229 -13.65 4.05 -11.20
N PRO A 230 -14.58 5.04 -11.22
CA PRO A 230 -14.27 6.38 -11.75
C PRO A 230 -13.11 7.07 -11.04
N ILE A 231 -12.98 6.89 -9.72
CA ILE A 231 -11.90 7.46 -8.90
C ILE A 231 -10.58 6.76 -9.22
N ARG A 232 -10.59 5.42 -9.27
CA ARG A 232 -9.41 4.61 -9.65
C ARG A 232 -8.89 4.98 -11.04
N ARG A 233 -9.77 5.09 -12.04
CA ARG A 233 -9.41 5.52 -13.40
C ARG A 233 -8.86 6.94 -13.45
N ALA A 234 -9.46 7.88 -12.72
CA ALA A 234 -8.99 9.26 -12.67
C ALA A 234 -7.58 9.35 -12.07
N ALA A 235 -7.34 8.66 -10.95
CA ALA A 235 -6.03 8.62 -10.31
C ALA A 235 -4.98 7.98 -11.22
N TRP A 236 -5.31 6.86 -11.86
CA TRP A 236 -4.44 6.18 -12.80
C TRP A 236 -4.07 7.07 -14.01
N LYS A 237 -5.07 7.72 -14.61
CA LYS A 237 -4.87 8.64 -15.74
C LYS A 237 -4.01 9.83 -15.35
N SER A 238 -4.23 10.41 -14.17
CA SER A 238 -3.42 11.53 -13.67
C SER A 238 -1.96 11.13 -13.53
N TRP A 239 -1.70 10.00 -12.87
CA TRP A 239 -0.34 9.49 -12.71
C TRP A 239 0.34 9.19 -14.06
N HIS A 240 -0.41 8.60 -15.00
CA HIS A 240 0.14 8.29 -16.32
C HIS A 240 0.46 9.53 -17.14
N ALA A 241 -0.34 10.60 -17.00
CA ALA A 241 -0.05 11.89 -17.63
C ALA A 241 1.24 12.51 -17.06
N ASP A 242 1.48 12.38 -15.76
CA ASP A 242 2.70 12.88 -15.11
C ASP A 242 3.96 12.14 -15.61
N LEU A 243 3.83 10.85 -15.98
CA LEU A 243 4.92 10.08 -16.57
C LEU A 243 5.25 10.44 -18.02
N ALA A 244 4.25 10.78 -18.82
CA ALA A 244 4.46 11.18 -20.21
C ALA A 244 5.23 12.51 -20.33
N GLY A 245 5.39 13.24 -19.22
CA GLY A 245 5.92 14.60 -19.19
C GLY A 245 4.99 15.59 -19.88
N PRO A 246 5.25 16.92 -19.78
CA PRO A 246 4.68 17.82 -20.77
C PRO A 246 5.13 17.31 -22.13
N ALA A 247 4.19 17.16 -23.07
CA ALA A 247 4.52 16.94 -24.48
C ALA A 247 5.63 17.92 -24.80
N ARG A 248 6.84 17.42 -25.09
CA ARG A 248 7.93 18.26 -25.55
C ARG A 248 7.39 18.86 -26.84
N ASP A 249 6.99 20.12 -26.77
CA ASP A 249 6.44 20.84 -27.91
C ASP A 249 7.39 20.64 -29.10
N ALA A 250 6.76 20.24 -30.20
CA ALA A 250 7.37 20.00 -31.50
C ALA A 250 8.05 21.26 -32.06
#